data_AF-A0A1E1WWI0-F1
#
_entry.id   AF-A0A1E1WWI0-F1
#
_cell.length_a   1.000
_cell.length_b   1.000
_cell.length_c   1.000
_cell.angle_alpha   90.00
_cell.angle_beta   90.00
_cell.angle_gamma   90.00
#
_symmetry.space_group_name_H-M   'P 1'
#
loop_
_entity.id
_entity.type
_entity.pdbx_description
1 polymer ?
#
loop_
_entity_poly.entity_id
_entity_poly.type
_entity_poly.pdbx_seq_one_letter_code
_entity_poly.pdbx_strand_id
1 'polypeptide(L)'
;LISVVTSALALVFTAVFAYRTSKYGCLLNKNETPLEPSAVGSCIDELSDEENERIPAKPQAAKAAESLIEAAMTEEQKTMEREAQQKQLEEIYRLMAEHSDKFGSTSMEEIVNQMALYR
;
A
#
# COMPACT_ATOMS: atom_id res chain seq x y z
N LEU A 1 -45.93 -20.72 -10.50
CA LEU A 1 -45.91 -19.33 -9.99
C LEU A 1 -44.61 -19.00 -9.26
N ILE A 2 -44.19 -19.78 -8.25
CA ILE A 2 -42.95 -19.53 -7.48
C ILE A 2 -41.69 -19.42 -8.37
N SER A 3 -41.53 -20.31 -9.35
CA SER A 3 -40.37 -20.30 -10.28
C SER A 3 -40.31 -19.06 -11.19
N VAL A 4 -41.46 -18.49 -11.55
CA VAL A 4 -41.53 -17.28 -12.37
C VAL A 4 -41.14 -16.06 -11.54
N VAL A 5 -41.58 -16.02 -10.28
CA VAL A 5 -41.26 -14.93 -9.35
C VAL A 5 -39.78 -14.91 -9.01
N THR A 6 -39.15 -16.08 -8.78
CA THR A 6 -37.71 -16.15 -8.49
C THR A 6 -36.86 -15.72 -9.69
N SER A 7 -37.28 -16.08 -10.91
CA SER A 7 -36.60 -15.65 -12.14
C SER A 7 -36.68 -14.14 -12.33
N ALA A 8 -37.86 -13.55 -12.14
CA ALA A 8 -38.04 -12.10 -12.25
C ALA A 8 -37.22 -11.33 -11.20
N LEU A 9 -37.17 -11.80 -9.96
CA LEU A 9 -36.36 -11.18 -8.91
C LEU A 9 -34.87 -11.26 -9.22
N ALA A 10 -34.37 -12.39 -9.71
CA ALA A 10 -32.96 -12.54 -10.09
C ALA A 10 -32.55 -11.54 -11.18
N LEU A 11 -33.41 -11.31 -12.18
CA LEU A 11 -33.17 -10.32 -13.23
C LEU A 11 -33.15 -8.89 -12.67
N VAL A 12 -34.07 -8.54 -11.77
CA VAL A 12 -34.11 -7.22 -11.12
C VAL A 12 -32.88 -7.01 -10.24
N PHE A 13 -32.50 -7.99 -9.42
CA PHE A 13 -31.30 -7.91 -8.59
C PHE A 13 -30.04 -7.75 -9.44
N THR A 14 -29.90 -8.53 -10.51
CA THR A 14 -28.75 -8.44 -11.44
C THR A 14 -28.71 -7.08 -12.12
N ALA A 15 -29.85 -6.55 -12.57
CA ALA A 15 -29.92 -5.23 -13.18
C ALA A 15 -29.58 -4.08 -12.20
N VAL A 16 -30.07 -4.15 -10.96
CA VAL A 16 -29.75 -3.16 -9.91
C VAL A 16 -28.29 -3.25 -9.50
N PHE A 17 -27.75 -4.46 -9.38
CA PHE A 17 -26.35 -4.68 -9.05
C PHE A 17 -25.45 -4.14 -10.17
N ALA A 18 -25.73 -4.46 -11.44
CA ALA A 18 -25.01 -3.94 -12.59
C ALA A 18 -25.11 -2.41 -12.72
N TYR A 19 -26.29 -1.82 -12.46
CA TYR A 19 -26.46 -0.37 -12.48
C TYR A 19 -25.66 0.32 -11.35
N ARG A 20 -25.63 -0.29 -10.16
CA ARG A 20 -24.85 0.21 -9.03
C ARG A 20 -23.36 0.07 -9.30
N THR A 21 -22.88 -1.10 -9.71
CA THR A 21 -21.47 -1.30 -10.01
C THR A 21 -21.04 -0.46 -11.22
N SER A 22 -21.89 -0.20 -12.21
CA SER A 22 -21.56 0.69 -13.32
C SER A 22 -21.32 2.14 -12.87
N LYS A 23 -21.99 2.64 -11.82
CA LYS A 23 -21.68 3.96 -11.25
C LYS A 23 -20.38 3.99 -10.43
N TYR A 24 -19.88 2.83 -9.98
CA TYR A 24 -18.66 2.71 -9.18
C TYR A 24 -17.51 1.98 -9.90
N GLY A 25 -17.72 1.54 -11.15
CA GLY A 25 -16.92 0.50 -11.83
C GLY A 25 -16.39 0.94 -13.19
N CYS A 26 -16.26 2.24 -13.42
CA CYS A 26 -15.53 2.78 -14.57
C CYS A 26 -14.00 2.73 -14.34
N LEU A 27 -13.47 1.71 -13.66
CA LEU A 27 -12.03 1.47 -13.49
C LEU A 27 -11.69 -0.03 -13.47
N LEU A 28 -12.41 -0.86 -14.22
CA LEU A 28 -11.93 -2.21 -14.53
C LEU A 28 -11.99 -2.39 -16.03
N ASN A 29 -10.89 -1.97 -16.64
CA ASN A 29 -10.58 -2.19 -18.03
C ASN A 29 -10.66 -3.70 -18.30
N LYS A 30 -11.33 -4.00 -19.41
CA LYS A 30 -11.48 -5.30 -20.02
C LYS A 30 -10.08 -5.83 -20.31
N ASN A 31 -9.80 -7.03 -19.83
CA ASN A 31 -9.57 -8.25 -20.59
C ASN A 31 -9.61 -9.34 -19.52
N GLU A 32 -10.51 -10.31 -19.58
CA GLU A 32 -10.10 -11.65 -19.96
C GLU A 32 -11.35 -12.53 -20.15
N THR A 33 -11.42 -13.16 -21.32
CA THR A 33 -12.24 -14.36 -21.57
C THR A 33 -11.56 -15.58 -20.92
N PRO A 34 -12.33 -16.62 -20.57
CA PRO A 34 -12.12 -17.51 -19.42
C PRO A 34 -11.13 -18.64 -19.72
N LEU A 35 -10.60 -19.27 -18.65
CA LEU A 35 -10.58 -20.73 -18.45
C LEU A 35 -9.91 -21.10 -17.11
N GLU A 36 -10.56 -21.99 -16.38
CA GLU A 36 -10.06 -22.76 -15.23
C GLU A 36 -8.89 -23.72 -15.62
N PRO A 37 -8.37 -24.57 -14.71
CA PRO A 37 -7.21 -24.35 -13.86
C PRO A 37 -6.04 -25.28 -14.27
N SER A 38 -4.82 -25.03 -13.78
CA SER A 38 -3.77 -26.04 -13.49
C SER A 38 -2.35 -25.52 -13.75
N ALA A 39 -1.56 -25.52 -12.68
CA ALA A 39 -0.15 -25.88 -12.61
C ALA A 39 0.88 -25.16 -13.52
N VAL A 40 1.90 -24.62 -12.83
CA VAL A 40 3.30 -24.46 -13.27
C VAL A 40 3.55 -23.39 -14.33
N GLY A 41 4.33 -22.38 -13.96
CA GLY A 41 4.93 -21.49 -14.95
C GLY A 41 5.54 -20.24 -14.35
N SER A 42 6.82 -20.35 -14.00
CA SER A 42 7.73 -19.21 -13.92
C SER A 42 7.64 -18.36 -15.18
N CYS A 43 7.40 -17.06 -15.03
CA CYS A 43 8.00 -16.05 -15.88
C CYS A 43 8.05 -14.71 -15.13
N ILE A 44 9.29 -14.26 -14.95
CA ILE A 44 9.64 -12.86 -14.78
C ILE A 44 9.07 -12.18 -16.02
N ASP A 45 7.99 -11.42 -15.86
CA ASP A 45 7.49 -10.59 -16.94
C ASP A 45 8.22 -9.25 -16.87
N GLU A 46 8.93 -8.99 -17.96
CA GLU A 46 9.67 -7.78 -18.28
C GLU A 46 8.72 -6.59 -18.14
N LEU A 47 8.77 -5.90 -17.00
CA LEU A 47 8.04 -4.65 -16.81
C LEU A 47 8.81 -3.56 -17.54
N SER A 48 8.39 -3.37 -18.78
CA SER A 48 8.64 -2.22 -19.64
C SER A 48 8.64 -0.90 -18.88
N ASP A 49 9.61 -0.06 -19.22
CA ASP A 49 9.74 1.34 -18.81
C ASP A 49 8.50 2.16 -19.21
N GLU A 50 7.42 2.07 -18.44
CA GLU A 50 6.38 3.09 -18.43
C GLU A 50 6.71 4.11 -17.33
N GLU A 51 6.95 5.35 -17.76
CA GLU A 51 7.21 6.50 -16.90
C GLU A 51 6.27 6.49 -15.68
N ASN A 52 6.85 6.21 -14.52
CA ASN A 52 6.23 6.37 -13.22
C ASN A 52 5.84 7.84 -13.06
N GLU A 53 4.58 8.18 -13.39
CA GLU A 53 3.97 9.47 -13.06
C GLU A 53 4.09 9.65 -11.55
N ARG A 54 5.13 10.38 -11.12
CA ARG A 54 5.35 10.76 -9.73
C ARG A 54 4.16 11.63 -9.32
N ILE A 55 3.17 11.02 -8.67
CA ILE A 55 2.12 11.77 -7.99
C ILE A 55 2.84 12.75 -7.06
N PRO A 56 2.68 14.07 -7.24
CA PRO A 56 3.35 15.05 -6.38
C PRO A 56 2.75 14.92 -4.98
N ALA A 57 3.43 14.19 -4.11
CA ALA A 57 3.09 14.10 -2.70
C ALA A 57 3.13 15.53 -2.14
N LYS A 58 1.98 16.02 -1.64
CA LYS A 58 1.93 17.31 -0.95
C LYS A 58 2.42 17.07 0.48
N PRO A 59 3.66 17.45 0.85
CA PRO A 59 4.24 17.13 2.16
C PRO A 59 3.40 17.67 3.32
N GLN A 60 2.65 18.77 3.09
CA GLN A 60 1.76 19.36 4.07
C GLN A 60 0.57 18.46 4.45
N ALA A 61 0.07 17.64 3.52
CA ALA A 61 -1.03 16.72 3.79
C ALA A 61 -0.57 15.52 4.64
N ALA A 62 0.65 15.05 4.43
CA ALA A 62 1.24 13.97 5.22
C ALA A 62 1.46 14.41 6.69
N LYS A 63 2.09 15.58 6.91
CA LYS A 63 2.30 16.10 8.27
C LYS A 63 1.00 16.35 9.03
N ALA A 64 -0.05 16.82 8.34
CA ALA A 64 -1.36 17.00 8.96
C ALA A 64 -1.99 15.66 9.37
N ALA A 65 -1.86 14.62 8.54
CA ALA A 65 -2.34 13.29 8.86
C ALA A 65 -1.58 12.67 10.03
N GLU A 66 -0.24 12.78 10.05
CA GLU A 66 0.61 12.31 11.15
C GLU A 66 0.20 12.95 12.48
N SER A 67 0.00 14.27 12.51
CA SER A 67 -0.43 14.97 13.72
C SER A 67 -1.81 14.51 14.22
N LEU A 68 -2.75 14.23 13.32
CA LEU A 68 -4.06 13.71 13.69
C LEU A 68 -3.98 12.28 14.25
N ILE A 69 -3.10 11.46 13.68
CA ILE A 69 -2.86 10.09 14.15
C ILE A 69 -2.22 10.14 15.54
N GLU A 70 -1.15 10.92 15.72
CA GLU A 70 -0.45 11.06 17.00
C GLU A 70 -1.38 11.57 18.11
N ALA A 71 -2.26 12.53 17.80
CA ALA A 71 -3.24 13.06 18.75
C ALA A 71 -4.30 12.03 19.15
N ALA A 72 -4.60 11.06 18.28
CA ALA A 72 -5.57 10.00 18.53
C ALA A 72 -4.96 8.76 19.22
N MET A 73 -3.64 8.68 19.33
CA MET A 73 -2.95 7.54 19.95
C MET A 73 -2.98 7.58 21.48
N THR A 74 -3.15 6.41 22.07
CA THR A 74 -2.97 6.22 23.52
C THR A 74 -1.48 6.27 23.89
N GLU A 75 -1.18 6.53 25.16
CA GLU A 75 0.22 6.55 25.63
C GLU A 75 0.92 5.19 25.44
N GLU A 76 0.20 4.08 25.61
CA GLU A 76 0.73 2.74 25.35
C GLU A 76 1.10 2.55 23.87
N GLN A 77 0.26 3.04 22.95
CA GLN A 77 0.54 2.99 21.53
C GLN A 77 1.76 3.86 21.17
N LYS A 78 1.89 5.05 21.77
CA LYS A 78 3.07 5.91 21.57
C LYS A 78 4.35 5.26 22.07
N THR A 79 4.28 4.52 23.19
CA THR A 79 5.44 3.76 23.68
C THR A 79 5.83 2.63 22.73
N MET A 80 4.86 1.85 22.23
CA MET A 80 5.13 0.80 21.24
C MET A 80 5.72 1.36 19.95
N GLU A 81 5.21 2.50 19.47
CA GLU A 81 5.73 3.13 18.27
C GLU A 81 7.18 3.60 18.46
N ARG A 82 7.49 4.21 19.62
CA ARG A 82 8.86 4.63 19.94
C ARG A 82 9.83 3.44 19.97
N GLU A 83 9.42 2.32 20.58
CA GLU A 83 10.23 1.10 20.60
C GLU A 83 10.42 0.51 19.20
N ALA A 84 9.38 0.52 18.37
CA ALA A 84 9.47 0.07 16.99
C ALA A 84 10.41 0.95 16.16
N GLN A 85 10.31 2.28 16.29
CA GLN A 85 11.20 3.24 15.64
C GLN A 85 12.66 3.03 16.07
N GLN A 86 12.90 2.78 17.36
CA GLN A 86 14.24 2.49 17.86
C GLN A 86 14.82 1.20 17.25
N LYS A 87 14.04 0.12 17.21
CA LYS A 87 14.47 -1.16 16.59
C LYS A 87 14.77 -1.01 15.10
N GLN A 88 13.94 -0.26 14.38
CA GLN A 88 14.17 0.03 12.97
C GLN A 88 15.49 0.78 12.76
N LEU A 89 15.76 1.78 13.59
CA LEU A 89 17.00 2.54 13.53
C LEU A 89 18.23 1.68 13.84
N GLU A 90 18.16 0.82 14.86
CA GLU A 90 19.21 -0.14 15.19
C GLU A 90 19.50 -1.09 14.02
N GLU A 91 18.46 -1.56 13.34
CA GLU A 91 18.59 -2.43 12.18
C GLU A 91 19.20 -1.71 10.96
N ILE A 92 18.79 -0.46 10.70
CA ILE A 92 19.38 0.38 9.65
C ILE A 92 20.88 0.57 9.93
N TYR A 93 21.25 0.92 11.16
CA TYR A 93 22.64 1.09 11.54
C TYR A 93 23.44 -0.20 11.36
N ARG A 94 22.89 -1.34 11.78
CA ARG A 94 23.51 -2.66 11.59
C ARG A 94 23.79 -2.94 10.11
N LEU A 95 22.79 -2.71 9.25
CA LEU A 95 22.91 -2.91 7.80
C LEU A 95 23.97 -1.98 7.18
N MET A 96 24.00 -0.71 7.60
CA MET A 96 25.00 0.25 7.13
C MET A 96 26.41 -0.11 7.59
N ALA A 97 26.57 -0.62 8.81
CA ALA A 97 27.84 -1.08 9.34
C ALA A 97 28.35 -2.34 8.61
N GLU A 98 27.46 -3.30 8.33
CA GLU A 98 27.76 -4.50 7.54
C GLU A 98 28.26 -4.14 6.14
N HIS A 99 27.69 -3.10 5.53
CA HIS A 99 28.08 -2.58 4.22
C HIS A 99 28.91 -1.28 4.30
N SER A 100 29.80 -1.21 5.31
CA SER A 100 30.65 -0.03 5.52
C SER A 100 31.59 0.29 4.35
N ASP A 101 31.84 -0.66 3.44
CA ASP A 101 32.53 -0.42 2.17
C ASP A 101 31.76 0.52 1.23
N LYS A 102 30.42 0.50 1.30
CA LYS A 102 29.53 1.31 0.46
C LYS A 102 29.11 2.61 1.14
N PHE A 103 28.82 2.53 2.44
CA PHE A 103 28.25 3.64 3.20
C PHE A 103 29.27 4.38 4.07
N GLY A 104 30.51 3.88 4.15
CA GLY A 104 31.53 4.41 5.04
C GLY A 104 31.25 4.07 6.51
N SER A 105 32.14 4.51 7.39
CA SER A 105 31.92 4.44 8.84
C SER A 105 31.00 5.58 9.26
N THR A 106 29.73 5.27 9.53
CA THR A 106 28.71 6.23 9.98
C THR A 106 28.34 5.93 11.43
N SER A 107 28.08 6.96 12.24
CA SER A 107 27.60 6.81 13.63
C SER A 107 26.07 6.81 13.72
N MET A 108 25.52 6.24 14.79
CA MET A 108 24.06 6.23 15.02
C MET A 108 23.46 7.64 15.05
N GLU A 109 24.15 8.59 15.69
CA GLU A 109 23.73 10.00 15.77
C GLU A 109 23.62 10.64 14.38
N GLU A 110 24.56 10.29 13.49
CA GLU A 110 24.62 10.81 12.14
C GLU A 110 23.49 10.26 11.25
N ILE A 111 23.09 9.00 11.46
CA ILE A 111 21.89 8.42 10.83
C ILE A 111 20.62 9.13 11.31
N VAL A 112 20.50 9.37 12.62
CA VAL A 112 19.36 10.10 13.19
C VAL A 112 19.24 11.50 12.59
N ASN A 113 20.37 12.20 12.47
CA ASN A 113 20.40 13.54 11.89
C ASN A 113 19.99 13.52 10.40
N GLN A 114 20.40 12.50 9.64
CA GLN A 114 19.97 12.32 8.24
C GLN A 114 18.48 12.05 8.13
N MET A 115 17.91 11.20 8.99
CA MET A 115 16.47 10.92 8.99
C MET A 115 15.63 12.16 9.32
N ALA A 116 16.14 13.07 10.15
CA ALA A 116 15.45 14.31 10.52
C ALA A 116 15.18 15.22 9.30
N LEU A 117 15.99 15.15 8.24
CA LEU A 117 15.82 15.95 7.02
C LEU A 117 14.59 15.56 6.21
N TYR A 118 14.06 14.36 6.42
CA TYR A 118 12.94 13.79 5.67
C TYR A 118 11.61 13.83 6.44
N ARG A 119 11.62 14.35 7.68
CA ARG A 119 10.43 14.48 8.54
C ARG A 119 9.71 15.82 8.39
#